data_AF-A0A833LZC2-F1
#
_entry.id   AF-A0A833LZC2-F1
#
_cell.length_a   1.000
_cell.length_b   1.000
_cell.length_c   1.000
_cell.angle_alpha   90.00
_cell.angle_beta   90.00
_cell.angle_gamma   90.00
#
_symmetry.space_group_name_H-M   'P 1'
#
loop_
_entity.id
_entity.type
_entity.pdbx_description
1 polymer ?
#
loop_
_entity_poly.entity_id
_entity_poly.type
_entity_poly.pdbx_seq_one_letter_code
_entity_poly.pdbx_strand_id
1 'polypeptide(L)'
;MIYLPLPKGRARTGEPMRKVLAFVVHYAGAPGGHPRGMWHHFVSTAAPGKIPASSHYAIALDGELYRFIPETEEAFTHGAGAAGYTAFARSLFIDAKRGVYPHDKSIGVEVCHPDASGIFTAASRRALVELGASVVSRHRLERWQVVRHYDITAKLCPKYYVEHPVEWERLRDDIMRAAKGRTFWSFAGMGALALGIYSLNRREA
;
A
#
# COMPACT_ATOMS: atom_id res chain seq x y z
N MET A 1 -12.07 4.86 -6.16
CA MET A 1 -11.70 3.67 -5.35
C MET A 1 -12.87 2.70 -5.38
N ILE A 2 -12.64 1.47 -5.81
CA ILE A 2 -13.60 0.37 -5.75
C ILE A 2 -13.40 -0.38 -4.43
N TYR A 3 -14.49 -0.62 -3.69
CA TYR A 3 -14.46 -1.50 -2.53
C TYR A 3 -14.89 -2.90 -2.95
N LEU A 4 -13.98 -3.86 -2.86
CA LEU A 4 -14.20 -5.27 -3.21
C LEU A 4 -13.70 -6.13 -2.04
N PRO A 5 -14.45 -6.18 -0.92
CA PRO A 5 -13.97 -6.81 0.30
C PRO A 5 -13.67 -8.30 0.11
N LEU A 6 -12.59 -8.78 0.73
CA LEU A 6 -12.44 -10.22 0.93
C LEU A 6 -13.51 -10.72 1.91
N PRO A 7 -14.07 -11.93 1.72
CA PRO A 7 -14.95 -12.56 2.69
C PRO A 7 -14.24 -12.77 4.03
N LYS A 8 -14.96 -12.68 5.15
CA LYS A 8 -14.41 -13.06 6.46
C LYS A 8 -13.99 -14.53 6.43
N GLY A 9 -12.84 -14.84 7.03
CA GLY A 9 -12.27 -16.18 7.03
C GLY A 9 -10.76 -16.16 7.21
N ARG A 10 -10.06 -17.23 6.82
CA ARG A 10 -8.62 -17.35 7.09
C ARG A 10 -7.76 -16.29 6.40
N ALA A 11 -8.19 -15.75 5.25
CA ALA A 11 -7.49 -14.66 4.56
C ALA A 11 -7.89 -13.25 5.05
N ARG A 12 -8.97 -13.14 5.83
CA ARG A 12 -9.46 -11.91 6.47
C ARG A 12 -10.12 -12.28 7.79
N THR A 13 -9.32 -12.36 8.85
CA THR A 13 -9.78 -12.72 10.20
C THR A 13 -10.77 -11.70 10.74
N GLY A 14 -10.56 -10.43 10.39
CA GLY A 14 -11.28 -9.31 10.99
C GLY A 14 -10.67 -8.78 12.26
N GLU A 15 -9.50 -9.29 12.63
CA GLU A 15 -8.73 -8.76 13.75
C GLU A 15 -8.33 -7.30 13.49
N PRO A 16 -8.33 -6.45 14.53
CA PRO A 16 -8.14 -5.02 14.37
C PRO A 16 -6.69 -4.65 14.03
N MET A 17 -6.55 -3.61 13.21
CA MET A 17 -5.28 -2.89 13.03
C MET A 17 -4.88 -2.23 14.36
N ARG A 18 -3.68 -2.55 14.90
CA ARG A 18 -3.21 -1.96 16.17
C ARG A 18 -2.62 -0.58 15.99
N LYS A 19 -1.71 -0.42 15.02
CA LYS A 19 -1.04 0.85 14.72
C LYS A 19 -0.35 0.80 13.37
N VAL A 20 -0.65 1.72 12.48
CA VAL A 20 0.08 1.80 11.20
C VAL A 20 1.49 2.35 11.44
N LEU A 21 2.49 1.49 11.27
CA LEU A 21 3.92 1.80 11.37
C LEU A 21 4.63 1.77 10.01
N ALA A 22 3.99 1.24 8.97
CA ALA A 22 4.57 1.20 7.63
C ALA A 22 3.50 1.20 6.53
N PHE A 23 3.88 1.77 5.38
CA PHE A 23 3.21 1.57 4.10
C PHE A 23 4.07 0.65 3.24
N VAL A 24 3.53 -0.51 2.87
CA VAL A 24 4.29 -1.58 2.22
C VAL A 24 3.87 -1.73 0.76
N VAL A 25 4.84 -1.60 -0.14
CA VAL A 25 4.64 -1.72 -1.57
C VAL A 25 5.00 -3.12 -2.06
N HIS A 26 4.07 -3.72 -2.78
CA HIS A 26 4.21 -4.99 -3.46
C HIS A 26 3.98 -4.82 -4.96
N TYR A 27 4.37 -5.84 -5.73
CA TYR A 27 3.90 -6.03 -7.10
C TYR A 27 3.09 -7.31 -7.17
N ALA A 28 2.03 -7.29 -7.98
CA ALA A 28 1.26 -8.48 -8.27
C ALA A 28 2.18 -9.60 -8.80
N GLY A 29 1.90 -10.86 -8.48
CA GLY A 29 2.71 -11.98 -9.03
C GLY A 29 2.38 -12.33 -10.48
N ALA A 30 1.37 -11.69 -11.08
CA ALA A 30 0.82 -12.04 -12.38
C ALA A 30 0.98 -10.87 -13.38
N PRO A 31 1.94 -10.96 -14.33
CA PRO A 31 2.05 -9.99 -15.42
C PRO A 31 0.75 -9.80 -16.18
N GLY A 32 0.38 -8.56 -16.48
CA GLY A 32 -0.87 -8.22 -17.18
C GLY A 32 -2.13 -8.48 -16.36
N GLY A 33 -2.00 -8.86 -15.08
CA GLY A 33 -3.11 -9.22 -14.22
C GLY A 33 -3.99 -8.05 -13.80
N HIS A 34 -5.13 -8.38 -13.19
CA HIS A 34 -6.13 -7.42 -12.72
C HIS A 34 -6.45 -7.65 -11.23
N PRO A 35 -6.81 -6.60 -10.46
CA PRO A 35 -7.18 -6.72 -9.04
C PRO A 35 -8.22 -7.79 -8.72
N ARG A 36 -9.21 -8.01 -9.59
CA ARG A 36 -10.19 -9.10 -9.42
C ARG A 36 -9.55 -10.49 -9.43
N GLY A 37 -8.54 -10.72 -10.27
CA GLY A 37 -7.78 -11.98 -10.26
C GLY A 37 -7.01 -12.17 -8.95
N MET A 38 -6.40 -11.11 -8.42
CA MET A 38 -5.75 -11.12 -7.10
C MET A 38 -6.74 -11.40 -5.97
N TRP A 39 -7.95 -10.82 -6.05
CA TRP A 39 -9.02 -11.11 -5.09
C TRP A 39 -9.39 -12.60 -5.10
N HIS A 40 -9.59 -13.21 -6.28
CA HIS A 40 -9.84 -14.65 -6.39
C HIS A 40 -8.69 -15.49 -5.85
N HIS A 41 -7.44 -15.08 -6.11
CA HIS A 41 -6.26 -15.74 -5.54
C HIS A 41 -6.30 -15.72 -4.01
N PHE A 42 -6.51 -14.56 -3.38
CA PHE A 42 -6.61 -14.43 -1.93
C PHE A 42 -7.75 -15.27 -1.33
N VAL A 43 -8.94 -15.26 -1.95
CA VAL A 43 -10.04 -16.16 -1.55
C VAL A 43 -9.59 -17.62 -1.60
N SER A 44 -8.87 -18.03 -2.64
CA SER A 44 -8.38 -19.40 -2.79
C SER A 44 -7.34 -19.80 -1.73
N THR A 45 -6.62 -18.84 -1.13
CA THR A 45 -5.64 -19.09 -0.06
C THR A 45 -6.29 -19.35 1.31
N ALA A 46 -7.58 -19.01 1.46
CA ALA A 46 -8.32 -19.25 2.70
C ALA A 46 -8.68 -20.74 2.91
N ALA A 47 -8.54 -21.58 1.88
CA ALA A 47 -8.86 -23.01 1.95
C ALA A 47 -8.00 -23.75 3.00
N PRO A 48 -8.53 -24.81 3.65
CA PRO A 48 -7.76 -25.66 4.58
C PRO A 48 -6.44 -26.15 3.98
N GLY A 49 -5.40 -26.26 4.80
CA GLY A 49 -4.06 -26.70 4.36
C GLY A 49 -3.22 -25.64 3.62
N LYS A 50 -3.81 -24.50 3.24
CA LYS A 50 -3.07 -23.37 2.66
C LYS A 50 -2.66 -22.34 3.71
N ILE A 51 -1.62 -21.59 3.37
CA ILE A 51 -1.21 -20.38 4.10
C ILE A 51 -2.06 -19.21 3.57
N PRO A 52 -2.84 -18.55 4.42
CA PRO A 52 -3.66 -17.42 3.99
C PRO A 52 -2.80 -16.22 3.60
N ALA A 53 -3.22 -15.51 2.57
CA ALA A 53 -2.61 -14.25 2.13
C ALA A 53 -3.71 -13.23 1.81
N SER A 54 -3.40 -11.96 2.04
CA SER A 54 -4.28 -10.84 1.69
C SER A 54 -3.49 -9.53 1.57
N SER A 55 -4.16 -8.48 1.10
CA SER A 55 -3.62 -7.12 1.05
C SER A 55 -4.74 -6.11 1.31
N HIS A 56 -4.41 -4.92 1.80
CA HIS A 56 -5.41 -3.87 2.01
C HIS A 56 -5.89 -3.31 0.68
N TYR A 57 -4.92 -3.03 -0.20
CA TYR A 57 -5.17 -2.38 -1.47
C TYR A 57 -4.60 -3.17 -2.64
N ALA A 58 -5.19 -2.92 -3.81
CA ALA A 58 -4.62 -3.28 -5.09
C ALA A 58 -4.79 -2.14 -6.10
N ILE A 59 -3.84 -1.98 -7.02
CA ILE A 59 -3.88 -0.95 -8.07
C ILE A 59 -3.81 -1.64 -9.43
N ALA A 60 -4.80 -1.40 -10.28
CA ALA A 60 -4.86 -1.92 -11.64
C ALA A 60 -3.85 -1.21 -12.58
N LEU A 61 -3.65 -1.76 -13.78
CA LEU A 61 -2.72 -1.22 -14.78
C LEU A 61 -3.07 0.22 -15.22
N ASP A 62 -4.34 0.60 -15.19
CA ASP A 62 -4.83 1.93 -15.52
C ASP A 62 -4.88 2.88 -14.30
N GLY A 63 -4.42 2.43 -13.14
CA GLY A 63 -4.43 3.21 -11.89
C GLY A 63 -5.70 3.06 -11.06
N GLU A 64 -6.67 2.23 -11.46
CA GLU A 64 -7.86 2.01 -10.64
C GLU A 64 -7.51 1.36 -9.30
N LEU A 65 -7.89 2.03 -8.20
CA LEU A 65 -7.62 1.59 -6.83
C LEU A 65 -8.75 0.72 -6.28
N TYR A 66 -8.40 -0.48 -5.83
CA TYR A 66 -9.25 -1.43 -5.15
C TYR A 66 -8.89 -1.53 -3.67
N ARG A 67 -9.89 -1.64 -2.80
CA ARG A 67 -9.71 -1.96 -1.37
C ARG A 67 -10.34 -3.32 -1.06
N PHE A 68 -9.52 -4.26 -0.59
CA PHE A 68 -9.92 -5.62 -0.24
C PHE A 68 -10.13 -5.82 1.27
N ILE A 69 -9.34 -5.12 2.09
CA ILE A 69 -9.42 -5.17 3.55
C ILE A 69 -9.55 -3.72 4.06
N PRO A 70 -10.50 -3.40 4.95
CA PRO A 70 -10.53 -2.09 5.61
C PRO A 70 -9.25 -1.85 6.39
N GLU A 71 -8.74 -0.61 6.41
CA GLU A 71 -7.52 -0.27 7.18
C GLU A 71 -7.68 -0.39 8.71
N THR A 72 -8.90 -0.64 9.18
CA THR A 72 -9.19 -0.96 10.59
C THR A 72 -8.94 -2.43 10.92
N GLU A 73 -8.62 -3.28 9.94
CA GLU A 73 -8.36 -4.70 10.09
C GLU A 73 -6.92 -5.03 9.64
N GLU A 74 -6.32 -6.08 10.19
CA GLU A 74 -5.02 -6.59 9.72
C GLU A 74 -5.11 -7.25 8.33
N ALA A 75 -3.97 -7.30 7.62
CA ALA A 75 -3.84 -8.07 6.37
C ALA A 75 -2.56 -8.93 6.35
N PHE A 76 -2.65 -10.10 5.70
CA PHE A 76 -1.57 -11.08 5.62
C PHE A 76 -0.72 -10.88 4.36
N THR A 77 -0.02 -9.74 4.29
CA THR A 77 0.78 -9.34 3.12
C THR A 77 2.22 -9.87 3.15
N HIS A 78 2.77 -10.17 4.34
CA HIS A 78 4.22 -10.34 4.56
C HIS A 78 4.66 -11.77 4.91
N GLY A 79 4.21 -12.80 4.18
CA GLY A 79 4.63 -14.17 4.47
C GLY A 79 6.16 -14.30 4.50
N ALA A 80 6.74 -14.50 5.69
CA ALA A 80 8.19 -14.54 5.90
C ALA A 80 8.88 -15.77 5.29
N GLY A 81 8.11 -16.83 4.99
CA GLY A 81 8.64 -18.08 4.48
C GLY A 81 9.73 -18.68 5.39
N ALA A 82 10.60 -19.51 4.82
CA ALA A 82 11.72 -20.12 5.54
C ALA A 82 12.82 -19.11 5.91
N ALA A 83 12.94 -18.00 5.17
CA ALA A 83 13.96 -16.98 5.39
C ALA A 83 13.72 -16.14 6.67
N GLY A 84 12.47 -16.06 7.12
CA GLY A 84 12.10 -15.28 8.30
C GLY A 84 12.13 -13.77 8.07
N TYR A 85 12.05 -13.02 9.16
CA TYR A 85 12.01 -11.56 9.14
C TYR A 85 13.41 -10.93 9.26
N THR A 86 13.65 -9.89 8.46
CA THR A 86 14.90 -9.11 8.46
C THR A 86 15.14 -8.40 9.79
N ALA A 87 16.36 -7.92 10.03
CA ALA A 87 16.67 -7.07 11.19
C ALA A 87 15.82 -5.79 11.22
N PHE A 88 15.55 -5.20 10.04
CA PHE A 88 14.66 -4.05 9.90
C PHE A 88 13.23 -4.37 10.35
N ALA A 89 12.66 -5.49 9.90
CA ALA A 89 11.34 -5.92 10.33
C ALA A 89 11.29 -6.19 11.84
N ARG A 90 12.37 -6.75 12.41
CA ARG A 90 12.50 -6.95 13.86
C ARG A 90 12.49 -5.64 14.62
N SER A 91 13.21 -4.61 14.16
CA SER A 91 13.20 -3.31 14.86
C SER A 91 11.84 -2.61 14.80
N LEU A 92 11.06 -2.82 13.73
CA LEU A 92 9.81 -2.10 13.51
C LEU A 92 8.56 -2.83 14.02
N PHE A 93 8.53 -4.16 13.93
CA PHE A 93 7.32 -4.95 14.12
C PHE A 93 7.40 -5.98 15.26
N ILE A 94 8.42 -5.91 16.12
CA ILE A 94 8.50 -6.78 17.29
C ILE A 94 7.28 -6.57 18.21
N ASP A 95 6.70 -7.68 18.63
CA ASP A 95 5.61 -7.78 19.60
C ASP A 95 6.03 -8.79 20.66
N ALA A 96 5.90 -8.40 21.94
CA ALA A 96 6.38 -9.22 23.05
C ALA A 96 5.73 -10.61 23.13
N LYS A 97 4.51 -10.78 22.59
CA LYS A 97 3.77 -12.04 22.64
C LYS A 97 3.93 -12.86 21.36
N ARG A 98 4.02 -12.19 20.22
CA ARG A 98 3.96 -12.83 18.89
C ARG A 98 5.31 -12.87 18.16
N GLY A 99 6.35 -12.26 18.72
CA GLY A 99 7.59 -12.01 17.99
C GLY A 99 7.36 -10.95 16.91
N VAL A 100 8.00 -11.08 15.75
CA VAL A 100 7.82 -10.11 14.65
C VAL A 100 6.45 -10.33 14.01
N TYR A 101 5.58 -9.33 14.07
CA TYR A 101 4.23 -9.41 13.56
C TYR A 101 3.82 -8.11 12.86
N PRO A 102 4.01 -8.00 11.53
CA PRO A 102 3.73 -6.79 10.77
C PRO A 102 2.26 -6.63 10.36
N HIS A 103 1.46 -7.71 10.39
CA HIS A 103 0.12 -7.76 9.78
C HIS A 103 -0.87 -6.73 10.37
N ASP A 104 -0.79 -6.48 11.68
CA ASP A 104 -1.60 -5.49 12.40
C ASP A 104 -0.87 -4.14 12.59
N LYS A 105 0.25 -3.95 11.89
CA LYS A 105 1.11 -2.76 11.99
C LYS A 105 1.44 -2.09 10.66
N SER A 106 0.81 -2.49 9.56
CA SER A 106 1.19 -2.01 8.25
C SER A 106 0.04 -2.04 7.26
N ILE A 107 0.02 -1.05 6.37
CA ILE A 107 -0.91 -1.02 5.23
C ILE A 107 -0.14 -1.46 4.00
N GLY A 108 -0.60 -2.54 3.36
CA GLY A 108 0.02 -3.09 2.15
C GLY A 108 -0.80 -2.80 0.89
N VAL A 109 -0.10 -2.62 -0.23
CA VAL A 109 -0.69 -2.45 -1.57
C VAL A 109 -0.02 -3.38 -2.58
N GLU A 110 -0.84 -4.09 -3.36
CA GLU A 110 -0.41 -4.90 -4.52
C GLU A 110 -0.58 -4.09 -5.81
N VAL A 111 0.49 -3.89 -6.57
CA VAL A 111 0.45 -3.06 -7.78
C VAL A 111 0.59 -3.95 -9.03
N CYS A 112 -0.40 -3.89 -9.93
CA CYS A 112 -0.32 -4.58 -11.22
C CYS A 112 0.79 -3.99 -12.10
N HIS A 113 1.40 -4.85 -12.90
CA HIS A 113 2.47 -4.51 -13.84
C HIS A 113 2.23 -5.24 -15.17
N PRO A 114 2.66 -4.68 -16.32
CA PRO A 114 2.26 -5.17 -17.63
C PRO A 114 2.97 -6.47 -18.02
N ASP A 115 4.24 -6.65 -17.60
CA ASP A 115 5.09 -7.75 -18.04
C ASP A 115 6.07 -8.22 -16.94
N ALA A 116 6.91 -9.21 -17.24
CA ALA A 116 7.83 -9.84 -16.28
C ALA A 116 8.95 -8.93 -15.73
N SER A 117 9.11 -7.70 -16.24
CA SER A 117 10.00 -6.70 -15.65
C SER A 117 9.56 -6.28 -14.25
N GLY A 118 8.25 -6.33 -13.98
CA GLY A 118 7.67 -5.80 -12.73
C GLY A 118 7.60 -4.27 -12.68
N ILE A 119 7.87 -3.56 -13.79
CA ILE A 119 7.75 -2.11 -13.88
C ILE A 119 6.27 -1.71 -13.81
N PHE A 120 5.95 -0.69 -13.00
CA PHE A 120 4.60 -0.16 -12.94
C PHE A 120 4.32 0.75 -14.14
N THR A 121 3.09 0.70 -14.66
CA THR A 121 2.63 1.69 -15.65
C THR A 121 2.65 3.10 -15.06
N ALA A 122 2.66 4.13 -15.90
CA ALA A 122 2.58 5.51 -15.42
C ALA A 122 1.30 5.76 -14.60
N ALA A 123 0.18 5.14 -14.96
CA ALA A 123 -1.09 5.31 -14.27
C ALA A 123 -1.11 4.62 -12.89
N SER A 124 -0.68 3.35 -12.84
CA SER A 124 -0.55 2.62 -11.57
C SER A 124 0.47 3.26 -10.62
N ARG A 125 1.60 3.77 -11.15
CA ARG A 125 2.59 4.51 -10.36
C ARG A 125 2.01 5.81 -9.78
N ARG A 126 1.24 6.59 -10.55
CA ARG A 126 0.58 7.80 -10.04
C ARG A 126 -0.40 7.47 -8.92
N ALA A 127 -1.26 6.46 -9.11
CA ALA A 127 -2.20 6.00 -8.09
C ALA A 127 -1.48 5.51 -6.82
N LEU A 128 -0.34 4.83 -6.97
CA LEU A 128 0.50 4.40 -5.85
C LEU A 128 1.07 5.59 -5.07
N VAL A 129 1.56 6.62 -5.77
CA VAL A 129 2.07 7.84 -5.14
C VAL A 129 0.95 8.55 -4.37
N GLU A 130 -0.25 8.66 -4.94
CA GLU A 130 -1.39 9.29 -4.29
C GLU A 130 -1.89 8.53 -3.05
N LEU A 131 -2.03 7.20 -3.16
CA LEU A 131 -2.39 6.34 -2.03
C LEU A 131 -1.34 6.41 -0.93
N GLY A 132 -0.07 6.22 -1.30
CA GLY A 132 1.05 6.28 -0.36
C GLY A 132 1.12 7.62 0.36
N ALA A 133 0.95 8.72 -0.37
CA ALA A 133 0.91 10.06 0.21
C ALA A 133 -0.23 10.22 1.22
N SER A 134 -1.42 9.72 0.92
CA SER A 134 -2.55 9.74 1.86
C SER A 134 -2.25 8.95 3.13
N VAL A 135 -1.73 7.73 3.00
CA VAL A 135 -1.36 6.87 4.14
C VAL A 135 -0.29 7.54 5.00
N VAL A 136 0.77 8.05 4.36
CA VAL A 136 1.88 8.76 5.02
C VAL A 136 1.37 9.97 5.79
N SER A 137 0.54 10.83 5.19
CA SER A 137 0.00 12.02 5.85
C SER A 137 -0.91 11.66 7.03
N ARG A 138 -1.82 10.70 6.88
CA ARG A 138 -2.79 10.31 7.93
C ARG A 138 -2.13 9.68 9.14
N HIS A 139 -1.09 8.90 8.92
CA HIS A 139 -0.39 8.18 9.98
C HIS A 139 0.93 8.82 10.41
N ARG A 140 1.28 9.99 9.82
CA ARG A 140 2.52 10.73 10.07
C ARG A 140 3.76 9.84 9.91
N LEU A 141 3.76 9.03 8.86
CA LEU A 141 4.88 8.12 8.59
C LEU A 141 6.08 8.90 8.07
N GLU A 142 7.27 8.49 8.48
CA GLU A 142 8.52 8.99 7.92
C GLU A 142 8.89 8.24 6.64
N ARG A 143 9.83 8.81 5.88
CA ARG A 143 10.26 8.26 4.59
C ARG A 143 10.76 6.82 4.70
N TRP A 144 11.39 6.44 5.81
CA TRP A 144 11.90 5.07 6.04
C TRP A 144 10.80 4.07 6.41
N GLN A 145 9.58 4.53 6.71
CA GLN A 145 8.40 3.70 6.94
C GLN A 145 7.61 3.43 5.65
N VAL A 146 8.04 3.97 4.50
CA VAL A 146 7.62 3.51 3.17
C VAL A 146 8.60 2.44 2.72
N VAL A 147 8.13 1.18 2.67
CA VAL A 147 8.99 0.00 2.57
C VAL A 147 8.52 -0.94 1.47
N ARG A 148 9.42 -1.78 0.96
CA ARG A 148 9.12 -2.91 0.09
C ARG A 148 8.83 -4.14 0.95
N HIS A 149 8.12 -5.12 0.41
CA HIS A 149 8.09 -6.45 1.03
C HIS A 149 9.53 -7.00 1.20
N TYR A 150 10.43 -6.72 0.26
CA TYR A 150 11.86 -7.05 0.37
C TYR A 150 12.50 -6.57 1.67
N ASP A 151 12.20 -5.35 2.13
CA ASP A 151 12.81 -4.82 3.35
C ASP A 151 12.33 -5.58 4.60
N ILE A 152 11.19 -6.29 4.50
CA ILE A 152 10.58 -7.05 5.60
C ILE A 152 11.07 -8.51 5.64
N THR A 153 11.18 -9.17 4.48
CA THR A 153 11.42 -10.63 4.38
C THR A 153 12.54 -11.03 3.43
N ALA A 154 13.22 -10.07 2.78
CA ALA A 154 14.14 -10.27 1.66
C ALA A 154 13.51 -10.92 0.41
N LYS A 155 12.18 -11.07 0.35
CA LYS A 155 11.48 -11.52 -0.86
C LYS A 155 11.66 -10.49 -1.98
N LEU A 156 12.00 -10.95 -3.18
CA LEU A 156 12.15 -10.12 -4.39
C LEU A 156 10.79 -9.49 -4.82
N CYS A 157 10.34 -8.48 -4.08
CA CYS A 157 9.02 -7.86 -4.17
C CYS A 157 9.06 -6.42 -3.60
N PRO A 158 8.78 -5.38 -4.41
CA PRO A 158 8.49 -5.42 -5.84
C PRO A 158 9.75 -5.60 -6.67
N LYS A 159 9.79 -6.60 -7.56
CA LYS A 159 11.00 -7.05 -8.28
C LYS A 159 11.82 -5.90 -8.86
N TYR A 160 11.22 -5.09 -9.73
CA TYR A 160 11.90 -3.96 -10.37
C TYR A 160 12.54 -3.02 -9.34
N TYR A 161 11.82 -2.66 -8.29
CA TYR A 161 12.32 -1.73 -7.28
C TYR A 161 13.35 -2.36 -6.31
N VAL A 162 13.49 -3.68 -6.31
CA VAL A 162 14.61 -4.36 -5.63
C VAL A 162 15.85 -4.34 -6.52
N GLU A 163 15.69 -4.68 -7.80
CA GLU A 163 16.80 -4.71 -8.79
C GLU A 163 17.30 -3.30 -9.17
N HIS A 164 16.45 -2.29 -9.03
CA HIS A 164 16.73 -0.90 -9.36
C HIS A 164 16.54 0.01 -8.12
N PRO A 165 17.46 -0.02 -7.14
CA PRO A 165 17.31 0.69 -5.86
C PRO A 165 17.21 2.22 -6.02
N VAL A 166 17.82 2.81 -7.05
CA VAL A 166 17.67 4.25 -7.33
C VAL A 166 16.22 4.60 -7.67
N GLU A 167 15.52 3.75 -8.41
CA GLU A 167 14.10 3.95 -8.76
C GLU A 167 13.20 3.77 -7.53
N TRP A 168 13.58 2.90 -6.60
CA TRP A 168 12.90 2.76 -5.32
C TRP A 168 13.00 4.02 -4.47
N GLU A 169 14.21 4.58 -4.36
CA GLU A 169 14.42 5.84 -3.64
C GLU A 169 13.64 6.99 -4.27
N ARG A 170 13.57 7.06 -5.61
CA ARG A 170 12.74 8.05 -6.34
C ARG A 170 11.26 7.89 -6.05
N LEU A 171 10.74 6.66 -6.04
CA LEU A 171 9.33 6.39 -5.72
C LEU A 171 8.99 6.81 -4.28
N ARG A 172 9.88 6.49 -3.31
CA ARG A 172 9.73 6.94 -1.92
C ARG A 172 9.69 8.47 -1.83
N ASP A 173 10.60 9.13 -2.53
CA ASP A 173 10.64 10.60 -2.55
C ASP A 173 9.37 11.22 -3.13
N ASP A 174 8.83 10.64 -4.21
CA ASP A 174 7.57 11.10 -4.82
C ASP A 174 6.40 10.98 -3.85
N ILE A 175 6.28 9.85 -3.15
CA ILE A 175 5.28 9.64 -2.10
C ILE A 175 5.41 10.71 -1.02
N MET A 176 6.62 10.95 -0.51
CA MET A 176 6.86 11.94 0.54
C MET A 176 6.62 13.38 0.08
N ARG A 177 7.00 13.73 -1.15
CA ARG A 177 6.71 15.04 -1.74
C ARG A 177 5.21 15.26 -1.87
N ALA A 178 4.48 14.29 -2.41
CA ALA A 178 3.03 14.36 -2.52
C ALA A 178 2.34 14.45 -1.15
N ALA A 179 2.86 13.79 -0.11
CA ALA A 179 2.34 13.89 1.25
C ALA A 179 2.50 15.30 1.85
N LYS A 180 3.65 15.96 1.63
CA LYS A 180 3.89 17.36 2.07
C LYS A 180 2.99 18.36 1.35
N GLY A 181 2.69 18.13 0.07
CA GLY A 181 1.73 18.96 -0.67
C GLY A 181 0.29 18.84 -0.16
N ARG A 182 -0.04 17.72 0.53
CA ARG A 182 -1.36 17.49 1.13
C ARG A 182 -1.51 18.07 2.52
N THR A 183 -0.41 18.42 3.20
CA THR A 183 -0.44 19.17 4.46
C THR A 183 -0.61 20.66 4.18
N PHE A 184 -1.78 21.07 3.67
CA PHE A 184 -2.20 22.48 3.65
C PHE A 184 -3.69 22.56 4.03
N TRP A 185 -3.91 22.68 5.33
CA TRP A 185 -4.90 23.49 6.06
C TRP A 185 -4.76 23.08 7.53
N SER A 186 -3.74 23.62 8.18
CA SER A 186 -3.68 23.63 9.64
C SER A 186 -4.69 24.67 10.12
N PHE A 187 -5.60 24.28 11.01
CA PHE A 187 -6.56 25.13 11.72
C PHE A 187 -5.86 26.07 12.69
N ALA A 188 -4.98 26.93 12.17
CA ALA A 188 -4.34 28.01 12.91
C ALA A 188 -4.23 29.21 11.97
N GLY A 189 -5.29 30.01 11.91
CA GLY A 189 -5.21 31.36 11.33
C GLY A 189 -6.15 31.70 10.15
N MET A 190 -7.40 31.23 10.13
CA MET A 190 -8.43 31.88 9.32
C MET A 190 -9.63 32.25 10.17
N GLY A 191 -9.48 33.37 10.88
CA GLY A 191 -10.60 34.27 11.07
C GLY A 191 -10.96 34.92 9.73
N ALA A 192 -12.25 34.97 9.45
CA ALA A 192 -12.92 35.87 8.51
C ALA A 192 -12.83 35.58 7.00
N LEU A 193 -14.03 35.60 6.41
CA LEU A 193 -14.43 35.71 5.01
C LEU A 193 -14.27 34.48 4.10
N ALA A 194 -15.26 33.60 4.19
CA ALA A 194 -15.87 33.01 3.01
C ALA A 194 -16.63 34.10 2.24
N LEU A 195 -16.26 34.34 0.99
CA LEU A 195 -17.14 34.86 -0.08
C LEU A 195 -16.43 34.73 -1.43
N GLY A 196 -16.98 33.87 -2.29
CA GLY A 196 -16.99 33.98 -3.76
C GLY A 196 -15.67 34.12 -4.51
N ILE A 197 -15.42 33.21 -5.45
CA ILE A 197 -15.45 33.48 -6.90
C ILE A 197 -15.07 32.17 -7.61
N TYR A 198 -16.07 31.49 -8.16
CA TYR A 198 -15.85 30.68 -9.36
C TYR A 198 -15.81 31.66 -10.53
N SER A 199 -14.65 31.79 -11.19
CA SER A 199 -14.57 32.37 -12.53
C SER A 199 -14.04 31.30 -13.46
N LEU A 200 -14.97 30.65 -14.14
CA LEU A 200 -14.70 29.85 -15.34
C LEU A 200 -14.56 30.83 -16.51
N ASN A 201 -13.33 31.11 -16.91
CA ASN A 201 -13.04 31.71 -18.21
C ASN A 201 -12.84 30.58 -19.23
N ARG A 202 -13.86 30.28 -20.03
CA ARG A 202 -13.66 29.74 -21.38
C ARG A 202 -14.05 30.81 -22.38
N ARG A 203 -13.12 31.07 -23.28
CA ARG A 203 -13.24 31.98 -24.42
C ARG A 203 -13.99 31.31 -25.58
N GLU A 204 -14.50 32.19 -26.46
CA GLU A 204 -14.67 32.04 -27.91
C GLU A 204 -15.72 31.01 -28.39
N ALA A 205 -16.87 31.48 -28.89
CA ALA A 205 -17.13 31.91 -30.27
C ALA A 205 -18.54 32.51 -30.37
#